data_AF-A0A7W6WDH3-F1
#
_entry.id   AF-A0A7W6WDH3-F1
#
_cell.length_a   1.000
_cell.length_b   1.000
_cell.length_c   1.000
_cell.angle_alpha   90.00
_cell.angle_beta   90.00
_cell.angle_gamma   90.00
#
_symmetry.space_group_name_H-M   'P 1'
#
loop_
_entity.id
_entity.type
_entity.pdbx_description
1 polymer ?
#
loop_
_entity_poly.entity_id
_entity_poly.type
_entity_poly.pdbx_seq_one_letter_code
_entity_poly.pdbx_strand_id
1 'polypeptide(L)' 'MALLAMHAIYWMVTHPVNNFWLTENQPEGAGKRFFSFRSHAEAEAPDWTVLRDRWERSHLLRAVFGLVSLILLVAAVAA' A
#
# COMPACT_ATOMS: atom_id res chain seq x y z
N MET A 1 3.57 14.89 -9.33
CA MET A 1 2.30 14.14 -9.27
C MET A 1 2.49 12.63 -9.13
N ALA A 2 3.41 12.00 -9.85
CA ALA A 2 3.67 10.55 -9.72
C ALA A 2 4.01 10.10 -8.28
N LEU A 3 4.83 10.87 -7.54
CA LEU A 3 5.12 10.60 -6.13
C LEU A 3 3.87 10.60 -5.24
N LEU A 4 2.98 11.57 -5.44
CA LEU A 4 1.73 11.68 -4.68
C LEU A 4 0.80 10.51 -5.00
N ALA A 5 0.70 10.11 -6.28
CA ALA A 5 -0.08 8.95 -6.70
C ALA A 5 0.44 7.66 -6.04
N MET A 6 1.77 7.47 -6.00
CA MET A 6 2.40 6.34 -5.31
C MET A 6 2.01 6.28 -3.83
N HIS A 7 2.04 7.42 -3.11
CA HIS A 7 1.62 7.48 -1.70
C HIS A 7 0.12 7.28 -1.51
N ALA A 8 -0.72 7.80 -2.40
CA ALA A 8 -2.16 7.59 -2.36
C ALA A 8 -2.51 6.09 -2.48
N ILE A 9 -1.87 5.37 -3.40
CA ILE A 9 -2.07 3.92 -3.57
C ILE A 9 -1.71 3.16 -2.29
N TYR A 10 -0.65 3.57 -1.58
CA TYR A 10 -0.31 2.96 -0.30
C TYR A 10 -1.43 3.09 0.71
N TRP A 11 -1.85 4.31 0.98
CA TRP A 11 -2.79 4.58 2.05
C TRP A 11 -4.20 4.04 1.76
N MET A 12 -4.59 4.00 0.49
CA MET A 12 -5.95 3.59 0.09
C MET A 12 -6.06 2.09 -0.19
N VAL A 13 -4.99 1.43 -0.65
CA VAL A 13 -5.06 0.03 -1.11
C VAL A 13 -4.07 -0.84 -0.34
N THR A 14 -2.78 -0.51 -0.36
CA THR A 14 -1.75 -1.39 0.20
C THR A 14 -1.85 -1.53 1.72
N HIS A 15 -2.06 -0.42 2.43
CA HIS A 15 -2.11 -0.40 3.89
C HIS A 15 -3.31 -1.19 4.45
N PRO A 16 -4.56 -1.02 3.94
CA PRO A 16 -5.68 -1.86 4.32
C PRO A 16 -5.46 -3.36 4.05
N VAL A 17 -4.88 -3.70 2.89
CA VAL A 17 -4.61 -5.10 2.52
C VAL A 17 -3.51 -5.70 3.40
N ASN A 18 -2.48 -4.94 3.77
CA ASN A 18 -1.46 -5.39 4.71
C ASN A 18 -2.03 -5.68 6.10
N ASN A 19 -3.02 -4.89 6.56
CA ASN A 19 -3.65 -5.13 7.85
C ASN A 19 -4.36 -6.49 7.91
N PHE A 20 -4.92 -7.00 6.80
CA PHE A 20 -5.50 -8.34 6.74
C PHE A 20 -4.47 -9.44 7.06
N TRP A 21 -3.27 -9.34 6.47
CA TRP A 21 -2.20 -10.33 6.69
C TRP A 21 -1.60 -10.27 8.10
N LEU A 22 -1.79 -9.16 8.83
CA LEU A 22 -1.31 -8.99 10.21
C LEU A 22 -2.28 -9.55 11.27
N THR A 23 -3.46 -10.04 10.86
CA THR A 23 -4.43 -10.63 11.78
C THR A 23 -3.88 -11.88 12.48
N GLU A 24 -3.06 -12.66 11.78
CA GLU A 24 -2.41 -13.87 12.31
C GLU A 24 -1.16 -13.56 13.15
N ASN A 25 -0.45 -12.45 12.86
CA ASN A 25 0.79 -12.04 13.54
C ASN A 25 0.75 -10.54 13.87
N GLN A 26 0.01 -10.18 14.92
CA GLN A 26 -0.17 -8.77 15.29
C GLN A 26 1.12 -8.16 15.86
N PRO A 27 1.62 -7.05 15.29
CA PRO A 27 2.78 -6.36 15.83
C PRO A 27 2.42 -5.67 17.15
N GLU A 28 3.30 -5.73 18.14
CA GLU A 28 3.12 -5.07 19.44
C GLU A 28 3.41 -3.55 19.39
N GLY A 29 2.92 -2.80 20.37
CA GLY A 29 3.26 -1.39 20.57
C GLY A 29 2.81 -0.46 19.44
N ALA A 30 3.75 0.32 18.89
CA ALA A 30 3.47 1.33 17.86
C ALA A 30 2.95 0.72 16.53
N GLY A 31 3.38 -0.50 16.21
CA GLY A 31 2.91 -1.22 15.01
C GLY A 31 1.41 -1.50 15.06
N LYS A 32 0.89 -1.92 16.22
CA LYS A 32 -0.55 -2.13 16.42
C LYS A 32 -1.36 -0.87 16.11
N ARG A 33 -0.94 0.28 16.63
CA ARG A 33 -1.63 1.57 16.41
C ARG A 33 -1.59 2.03 14.96
N PHE A 34 -0.48 1.77 14.28
CA PHE A 34 -0.33 2.12 12.87
C PHE A 34 -1.33 1.34 12.00
N PHE A 35 -1.43 0.02 12.20
CA PHE A 35 -2.31 -0.83 11.40
C PHE A 35 -3.78 -0.79 11.82
N SER A 36 -4.10 -0.42 13.08
CA SER A 36 -5.48 -0.25 13.55
C SER A 36 -6.21 0.95 12.95
N PHE A 37 -5.51 1.88 12.30
CA PHE A 37 -6.07 3.16 11.85
C PHE A 37 -7.11 3.03 10.72
N ARG A 38 -7.25 1.85 10.11
CA ARG A 38 -8.17 1.63 8.96
C ARG A 38 -8.68 0.19 8.82
N SER A 39 -8.74 -0.58 9.92
CA SER A 39 -9.25 -1.96 9.86
C SER A 39 -10.71 -1.93 9.40
N HIS A 40 -10.97 -2.42 8.19
CA HIS A 40 -12.34 -2.57 7.71
C HIS A 40 -13.06 -3.58 8.60
N ALA A 41 -14.21 -3.17 9.12
CA ALA A 41 -15.10 -3.98 9.92
C ALA A 41 -15.51 -5.25 9.15
N GLU A 42 -15.57 -6.35 9.91
CA GLU A 42 -16.11 -7.68 9.64
C GLU A 42 -17.13 -7.73 8.49
N ALA A 43 -16.62 -7.77 7.26
CA ALA A 43 -17.34 -8.33 6.12
C ALA A 43 -16.75 -9.71 5.86
N GLU A 44 -17.59 -10.63 5.40
CA GLU A 44 -17.23 -12.00 5.02
C GLU A 44 -15.82 -12.03 4.40
N ALA A 45 -14.90 -12.77 5.04
CA ALA A 45 -13.48 -12.71 4.73
C ALA A 45 -13.29 -12.91 3.22
N PRO A 46 -12.83 -11.89 2.48
CA PRO A 46 -12.66 -12.00 1.04
C PRO A 46 -11.72 -13.17 0.73
N ASP A 47 -11.97 -13.88 -0.37
CA ASP A 47 -11.05 -14.93 -0.82
C ASP A 47 -9.61 -14.39 -0.83
N TRP A 48 -8.68 -15.12 -0.21
CA TRP A 48 -7.29 -14.72 -0.03
C TRP A 48 -6.61 -14.45 -1.37
N THR A 49 -7.05 -15.12 -2.44
CA THR A 49 -6.54 -14.88 -3.81
C THR A 49 -6.86 -13.47 -4.28
N VAL A 50 -8.06 -12.97 -4.02
CA VAL A 50 -8.49 -11.61 -4.39
C VAL A 50 -7.68 -10.55 -3.64
N LEU A 51 -7.38 -10.81 -2.36
CA LEU A 51 -6.55 -9.93 -1.54
C LEU A 51 -5.09 -9.94 -2.00
N ARG A 52 -4.54 -11.11 -2.34
CA ARG A 52 -3.20 -11.24 -2.94
C ARG A 52 -3.11 -10.49 -4.26
N ASP A 53 -4.03 -10.71 -5.19
CA ASP A 53 -4.00 -10.08 -6.52
C ASP A 53 -4.17 -8.55 -6.42
N ARG A 54 -4.92 -8.07 -5.43
CA ARG A 54 -5.03 -6.64 -5.11
C ARG A 54 -3.72 -6.10 -4.54
N TRP A 55 -3.10 -6.84 -3.62
CA TRP A 55 -1.81 -6.49 -3.03
C TRP A 55 -0.73 -6.37 -4.11
N GLU A 56 -0.61 -7.37 -4.98
CA GLU A 56 0.38 -7.43 -6.07
C GLU A 56 0.21 -6.26 -7.04
N ARG A 57 -1.02 -6.03 -7.54
CA ARG A 57 -1.30 -4.91 -8.44
C ARG A 57 -1.00 -3.56 -7.79
N SER A 58 -1.32 -3.39 -6.50
CA SER A 58 -1.02 -2.14 -5.78
C SER A 58 0.50 -1.88 -5.69
N HIS A 59 1.29 -2.92 -5.47
CA HIS A 59 2.76 -2.82 -5.43
C HIS A 59 3.34 -2.52 -6.81
N LEU A 60 2.83 -3.19 -7.85
CA LEU A 60 3.23 -2.92 -9.23
C LEU A 60 2.96 -1.47 -9.62
N LEU A 61 1.76 -0.94 -9.35
CA LEU A 61 1.44 0.45 -9.62
C LEU A 61 2.35 1.41 -8.83
N ARG A 62 2.61 1.12 -7.54
CA ARG A 62 3.53 1.93 -6.72
C ARG A 62 4.95 1.95 -7.29
N ALA A 63 5.44 0.81 -7.77
CA ALA A 63 6.76 0.71 -8.39
C ALA A 63 6.82 1.55 -9.67
N VAL A 64 5.80 1.45 -10.54
CA VAL A 64 5.72 2.25 -11.78
C VAL A 64 5.70 3.74 -11.47
N PHE A 65 4.82 4.20 -10.56
CA PHE A 65 4.76 5.61 -10.19
C PHE A 65 6.03 6.10 -9.48
N GLY A 66 6.65 5.25 -8.68
CA GLY A 66 7.95 5.53 -8.05
C GLY A 66 9.05 5.75 -9.09
N LEU A 67 9.15 4.85 -10.08
CA LEU A 67 10.12 4.95 -11.16
C LEU A 67 9.89 6.19 -12.02
N VAL A 68 8.65 6.45 -12.43
CA VAL A 68 8.30 7.68 -13.18
C VAL A 68 8.67 8.92 -12.37
N SER A 69 8.37 8.93 -11.07
CA SER A 69 8.74 10.05 -10.20
C SER A 69 10.26 10.26 -10.13
N LEU A 70 11.03 9.18 -10.08
CA LEU A 70 12.50 9.27 -10.06
C LEU A 70 13.03 9.83 -11.37
N ILE A 71 12.54 9.34 -12.51
CA ILE A 71 12.93 9.84 -13.84
C ILE A 71 12.65 11.34 -13.97
N LEU A 72 11.44 11.77 -13.58
CA LEU A 72 11.06 13.18 -13.61
C LEU A 72 11.93 14.05 -12.69
N LEU A 73 12.28 13.54 -11.51
CA LEU A 73 13.17 14.25 -10.58
C LEU A 73 14.57 14.42 -11.19
N VAL A 74 15.15 13.34 -11.73
CA VAL A 74 16.47 13.38 -12.37
C VAL A 74 16.46 14.33 -13.55
N ALA A 75 15.44 14.26 -14.42
CA ALA A 75 15.31 15.16 -15.56
C ALA A 75 15.20 16.64 -15.13
N ALA A 76 14.46 16.92 -14.05
CA ALA A 76 14.32 18.27 -13.54
C ALA A 76 15.61 18.83 -12.91
N VAL A 77 16.45 17.98 -12.32
CA VAL A 77 17.74 18.37 -11.73
C VAL A 77 18.84 18.50 -12.78
N ALA A 78 18.75 17.75 -13.88
CA ALA A 78 19.73 17.76 -14.96
C ALA A 78 19.46 18.82 -16.05
N ALA A 79 18.32 19.52 -15.98
CA ALA A 79 17.94 20.62 -16.86
C ALA A 79 18.35 21.97 -16.25
#